data_AF-A0A9D2GI85-F1
#
_entry.id   AF-A0A9D2GI85-F1
#
_cell.length_a   1.000
_cell.length_b   1.000
_cell.length_c   1.000
_cell.angle_alpha   90.00
_cell.angle_beta   90.00
_cell.angle_gamma   90.00
#
_symmetry.space_group_name_H-M   'P 1'
#
loop_
_entity.id
_entity.type
_entity.pdbx_description
1 polymer ?
#
loop_
_entity_poly.entity_id
_entity_poly.type
_entity_poly.pdbx_seq_one_letter_code
_entity_poly.pdbx_strand_id
1 'polypeptide(L)'
;IEKIQIKDYIKNPKENGYRSLHLIVMVTVYFSDHKCDVPVEIQLRTIAMEFWAALEHQLRYKKNRNRMEGLQKQLKQCAELITAADCKMQQLADQWL
;
A
#
# COMPACT_ATOMS: atom_id res chain seq x y z
N ILE A 1 6.71 9.90 -19.78
CA ILE A 1 7.07 8.98 -18.69
C ILE A 1 8.14 8.05 -19.25
N GLU A 2 9.40 8.26 -18.89
CA GLU A 2 10.52 7.53 -19.52
C GLU A 2 10.88 6.23 -18.81
N LYS A 3 10.62 6.14 -17.50
CA LYS A 3 10.94 4.96 -16.70
C LYS A 3 9.83 4.70 -15.71
N ILE A 4 9.36 3.46 -15.68
CA ILE A 4 8.33 2.97 -14.75
C ILE A 4 8.91 1.77 -14.02
N GLN A 5 9.04 1.86 -12.70
CA GLN A 5 9.30 0.71 -11.85
C GLN A 5 8.00 0.37 -11.10
N ILE A 6 7.59 -0.89 -11.19
CA ILE A 6 6.36 -1.38 -10.56
C ILE A 6 6.75 -2.28 -9.40
N LYS A 7 6.21 -2.01 -8.20
CA LYS A 7 6.28 -2.91 -7.05
C LYS A 7 4.86 -3.32 -6.68
N ASP A 8 4.50 -4.55 -7.02
CA ASP A 8 3.18 -5.09 -6.77
C ASP A 8 3.16 -5.84 -5.43
N TYR A 9 2.82 -5.11 -4.36
CA TYR A 9 2.58 -5.70 -3.03
C TYR A 9 1.15 -6.20 -2.86
N ILE A 10 0.28 -6.09 -3.88
CA ILE A 10 -1.04 -6.73 -3.83
C ILE A 10 -0.86 -8.23 -4.13
N LYS A 11 -0.08 -8.55 -5.18
CA LYS A 11 0.28 -9.92 -5.54
C LYS A 11 1.30 -10.54 -4.60
N ASN A 12 2.33 -9.79 -4.20
CA ASN A 12 3.37 -10.23 -3.28
C ASN A 12 3.39 -9.35 -2.02
N PRO A 13 2.45 -9.57 -1.07
CA PRO A 13 2.39 -8.77 0.15
C PRO A 13 3.67 -8.86 0.96
N LYS A 14 3.99 -7.79 1.70
CA LYS A 14 5.11 -7.82 2.64
C LYS A 14 4.81 -8.78 3.81
N GLU A 15 5.85 -9.21 4.51
CA GLU A 15 5.72 -10.18 5.61
C GLU A 15 4.77 -9.73 6.74
N ASN A 16 4.64 -8.41 6.95
CA ASN A 16 3.73 -7.81 7.92
C ASN A 16 2.26 -7.78 7.46
N GLY A 17 1.95 -8.19 6.24
CA GLY A 17 0.60 -8.16 5.65
C GLY A 17 0.30 -6.90 4.83
N TYR A 18 1.25 -5.97 4.69
CA TYR A 18 1.06 -4.75 3.91
C TYR A 18 0.83 -5.02 2.42
N ARG A 19 -0.18 -4.36 1.85
CA ARG A 19 -0.59 -4.44 0.45
C ARG A 19 -0.79 -3.05 -0.15
N SER A 20 -0.24 -2.83 -1.34
CA SER A 20 -0.41 -1.63 -2.16
C SER A 20 0.30 -1.87 -3.50
N LEU A 21 -0.16 -1.23 -4.58
CA LEU A 21 0.58 -1.20 -5.83
C LEU A 21 1.40 0.11 -5.90
N HIS A 22 2.72 0.02 -5.99
CA HIS A 22 3.60 1.18 -6.08
C HIS A 22 4.13 1.33 -7.50
N LEU A 23 3.93 2.49 -8.08
CA LEU A 23 4.40 2.88 -9.40
C LEU A 23 5.41 4.02 -9.22
N ILE A 24 6.67 3.78 -9.54
CA ILE A 24 7.71 4.81 -9.49
C ILE A 24 7.95 5.26 -10.92
N VAL A 25 7.63 6.52 -11.20
CA VAL A 25 7.65 7.10 -12.54
C VAL A 25 8.56 8.33 -12.58
N MET A 26 9.29 8.52 -13.67
CA MET A 26 10.00 9.77 -13.93
C MET A 26 9.07 10.78 -14.59
N VAL A 27 8.89 11.94 -13.95
CA VAL A 27 8.08 13.06 -14.44
C VAL A 27 8.98 14.26 -14.67
N THR A 28 8.92 14.82 -15.87
CA THR A 28 9.61 16.06 -16.20
C THR A 28 8.86 17.24 -15.59
N VAL A 29 9.49 17.93 -14.66
CA VAL A 29 9.00 19.16 -14.05
C VAL A 29 9.67 20.34 -14.75
N TYR A 30 8.85 21.28 -15.23
CA TYR A 30 9.31 22.50 -15.89
C TYR A 30 9.37 23.64 -14.86
N PHE A 31 10.56 24.17 -14.65
CA PHE A 31 10.82 25.37 -13.87
C PHE A 31 11.04 26.56 -14.81
N SER A 32 11.08 27.78 -14.27
CA SER A 32 11.23 29.00 -15.06
C SER A 32 12.55 29.09 -15.84
N ASP A 33 13.59 28.41 -15.37
CA ASP A 33 14.97 28.46 -15.85
C ASP A 33 15.48 27.13 -16.42
N HIS A 34 14.87 26.00 -16.06
CA HIS A 34 15.30 24.68 -16.50
C HIS A 34 14.17 23.63 -16.44
N LYS A 35 14.43 22.46 -17.01
CA LYS A 35 13.61 21.25 -16.83
C LYS A 35 14.37 20.22 -16.01
N CYS A 36 13.69 19.52 -15.11
CA CYS A 36 14.29 18.49 -14.26
C CYS A 36 13.39 17.26 -14.22
N ASP A 37 13.96 16.07 -14.42
CA ASP A 37 13.24 14.81 -14.29
C ASP A 37 13.25 14.36 -12.83
N VAL A 38 12.07 14.31 -12.22
CA VAL A 38 11.88 13.98 -10.80
C VAL A 38 11.23 12.60 -10.67
N PRO A 39 11.75 11.70 -9.81
CA PRO A 39 11.08 10.45 -9.49
C PRO A 39 9.85 10.70 -8.62
N VAL A 40 8.69 10.19 -9.04
CA VAL A 40 7.42 10.26 -8.33
C VAL A 40 6.95 8.84 -8.01
N GLU A 41 6.61 8.57 -6.74
CA GLU A 41 5.96 7.32 -6.34
C GLU A 41 4.45 7.52 -6.23
N ILE A 42 3.69 6.77 -7.03
CA ILE A 42 2.24 6.71 -7.00
C ILE A 42 1.85 5.40 -6.31
N GLN A 43 1.04 5.49 -5.26
CA GLN A 43 0.57 4.33 -4.52
C GLN A 43 -0.93 4.15 -4.75
N LEU A 44 -1.31 3.01 -5.32
CA LEU A 44 -2.69 2.63 -5.54
C LEU A 44 -3.12 1.64 -4.46
N ARG A 45 -4.26 1.92 -3.83
CA ARG A 45 -4.80 1.17 -2.69
C ARG A 45 -6.33 1.19 -2.72
N THR A 46 -6.95 0.13 -2.23
CA THR A 46 -8.37 0.16 -1.85
C THR A 46 -8.54 0.88 -0.51
N ILE A 47 -9.77 1.28 -0.18
CA ILE A 47 -10.09 1.89 1.12
C ILE A 47 -9.67 0.96 2.27
N ALA A 48 -9.88 -0.34 2.08
CA ALA A 48 -9.53 -1.40 3.01
C ALA A 48 -8.01 -1.48 3.27
N MET A 49 -7.20 -1.42 2.21
CA MET A 49 -5.74 -1.37 2.30
C MET A 49 -5.23 -0.11 2.99
N GLU A 50 -5.81 1.05 2.66
CA GLU A 50 -5.43 2.33 3.27
C GLU A 50 -5.70 2.36 4.77
N PHE A 51 -6.88 1.89 5.18
CA PHE A 51 -7.26 1.79 6.58
C PHE A 51 -6.26 0.95 7.39
N TRP A 52 -5.91 -0.24 6.87
CA TRP A 52 -4.95 -1.11 7.55
C TRP A 52 -3.56 -0.48 7.63
N ALA A 53 -3.07 0.11 6.53
CA ALA A 53 -1.75 0.72 6.48
C ALA A 53 -1.61 1.92 7.42
N ALA A 54 -2.64 2.78 7.51
CA ALA A 54 -2.67 3.90 8.43
C ALA A 54 -2.61 3.44 9.89
N LEU A 55 -3.38 2.39 10.24
CA LEU A 55 -3.38 1.81 11.58
C LEU A 55 -2.02 1.19 11.93
N GLU A 56 -1.43 0.40 11.03
CA GLU A 56 -0.11 -0.22 11.25
C GLU A 56 0.97 0.83 11.50
N HIS A 57 0.98 1.89 10.69
CA HIS A 57 1.93 2.98 10.81
C HIS A 57 1.77 3.74 12.14
N GLN A 58 0.54 4.08 12.52
CA GLN A 58 0.25 4.74 13.80
C GLN A 58 0.69 3.87 15.00
N LEU A 59 0.45 2.56 14.94
CA LEU A 59 0.83 1.63 16.00
C LEU A 59 2.34 1.44 16.10
N ARG A 60 3.05 1.41 14.96
CA ARG A 60 4.51 1.38 14.91
C ARG A 60 5.14 2.64 15.48
N TYR A 61 4.57 3.81 15.18
CA TYR A 61 5.10 5.09 15.65
C TYR A 61 4.95 5.28 17.17
N LYS A 62 3.84 4.82 17.77
CA LYS A 62 3.50 5.09 19.18
C LYS A 62 4.02 4.09 20.22
N LYS A 63 4.62 2.94 19.84
CA LYS A 63 4.95 1.86 20.81
C LYS A 63 6.45 1.66 21.09
N ASN A 64 6.77 1.47 22.37
CA ASN A 64 8.03 0.91 22.87
C ASN A 64 8.27 -0.51 22.31
N ARG A 65 9.51 -0.78 21.86
CA ARG A 65 9.91 -1.99 21.10
C ARG A 65 9.57 -3.34 21.77
N ASN A 66 9.34 -3.37 23.08
CA ASN A 66 9.16 -4.61 23.87
C ASN A 66 7.83 -5.35 23.68
N ARG A 67 6.83 -4.79 22.97
CA ARG A 67 5.50 -5.40 22.79
C ARG A 67 5.13 -5.72 21.33
N MET A 68 6.13 -5.82 20.45
CA MET A 68 5.95 -5.77 19.00
C MET A 68 5.57 -7.10 18.35
N GLU A 69 6.10 -8.23 18.80
CA GLU A 69 5.94 -9.51 18.06
C GLU A 69 4.48 -10.00 18.03
N GLY A 70 3.82 -10.06 19.20
CA GLY A 70 2.42 -10.48 19.28
C GLY A 70 1.46 -9.55 18.53
N LEU A 71 1.76 -8.24 18.54
CA LEU A 71 0.96 -7.24 17.83
C LEU A 71 1.10 -7.36 16.31
N GLN A 72 2.31 -7.60 15.81
CA GLN A 72 2.54 -7.79 14.37
C GLN A 72 1.80 -9.01 13.83
N LYS A 73 1.77 -10.11 14.58
CA LYS A 73 1.01 -11.30 14.19
C LYS A 73 -0.48 -11.00 14.08
N GLN A 74 -1.05 -10.28 15.04
CA GLN A 74 -2.47 -9.87 15.00
C GLN A 74 -2.75 -8.90 13.85
N LEU A 75 -1.88 -7.91 13.62
CA LEU A 75 -2.03 -6.98 12.50
C LEU A 75 -1.99 -7.71 11.16
N LYS A 76 -1.09 -8.69 11.00
CA LYS A 76 -1.04 -9.53 9.80
C LYS A 76 -2.34 -10.31 9.59
N GLN A 77 -2.88 -10.93 10.64
CA GLN A 77 -4.18 -11.62 10.56
C GLN A 77 -5.31 -10.67 10.15
N CYS A 78 -5.34 -9.45 10.71
CA CYS A 78 -6.29 -8.43 10.28
C CYS A 78 -6.11 -8.07 8.80
N ALA A 79 -4.88 -7.99 8.30
CA ALA A 79 -4.61 -7.70 6.89
C ALA A 79 -5.20 -8.78 5.96
N GLU A 80 -5.06 -10.05 6.34
CA GLU A 80 -5.60 -11.19 5.61
C GLU A 80 -7.14 -11.17 5.58
N LEU A 81 -7.78 -10.90 6.73
CA LEU A 81 -9.23 -10.78 6.83
C LEU A 81 -9.79 -9.62 5.99
N ILE A 82 -9.14 -8.46 6.06
CA ILE A 82 -9.52 -7.28 5.29
C ILE A 82 -9.41 -7.57 3.80
N THR A 83 -8.33 -8.23 3.36
CA THR A 83 -8.17 -8.64 1.97
C THR A 83 -9.28 -9.59 1.53
N ALA A 84 -9.61 -10.60 2.33
CA ALA A 84 -10.67 -11.56 2.00
C ALA A 84 -12.03 -10.87 1.87
N ALA A 85 -12.32 -9.91 2.75
CA ALA A 85 -13.52 -9.09 2.67
C ALA A 85 -13.54 -8.24 1.39
N ASP A 86 -12.43 -7.58 1.05
CA ASP A 86 -12.29 -6.74 -0.14
C ASP A 86 -12.50 -7.55 -1.43
N CYS A 87 -11.88 -8.74 -1.52
CA CYS A 87 -12.09 -9.66 -2.63
C CYS A 87 -13.54 -10.13 -2.74
N LYS A 88 -14.20 -10.44 -1.61
CA LYS A 88 -15.61 -10.85 -1.61
C LYS A 88 -16.53 -9.73 -2.08
N MET A 89 -16.27 -8.48 -1.66
CA MET A 89 -17.02 -7.32 -2.13
C MET A 89 -16.84 -7.09 -3.64
N GLN A 90 -15.61 -7.25 -4.15
CA GLN A 90 -15.34 -7.16 -5.58
C GLN A 90 -16.08 -8.25 -6.36
N GLN A 91 -16.03 -9.51 -5.91
CA GLN A 91 -16.74 -10.62 -6.54
C GLN A 91 -18.26 -10.38 -6.59
N LEU A 92 -18.83 -9.82 -5.52
CA LEU A 92 -20.23 -9.43 -5.52
C LEU A 92 -20.46 -8.34 -6.57
N ALA A 93 -19.68 -7.26 -6.58
CA ALA A 93 -19.84 -6.19 -7.58
C ALA A 93 -19.76 -6.71 -9.03
N ASP A 94 -18.81 -7.60 -9.32
CA ASP A 94 -18.60 -8.20 -10.64
C ASP A 94 -19.77 -9.11 -11.08
N GLN A 95 -20.58 -9.63 -10.15
CA GLN A 95 -21.79 -10.39 -10.49
C GLN A 95 -22.97 -9.51 -10.88
N TRP A 96 -22.97 -8.24 -10.45
CA TRP A 96 -24.05 -7.29 -10.67
C TRP A 96 -23.80 -6.32 -11.85
N LEU A 97 -22.56 -6.26 -12.33
CA LEU A 97 -22.12 -5.47 -13.49
C LEU A 97 -22.00 -6.34 -14.74
#